data_AF-A0A820AUG9-F1
#
_entry.id   AF-A0A820AUG9-F1
#
_cell.length_a   1.000
_cell.length_b   1.000
_cell.length_c   1.000
_cell.angle_alpha   90.00
_cell.angle_beta   90.00
_cell.angle_gamma   90.00
#
_symmetry.space_group_name_H-M   'P 1'
#
loop_
_entity.id
_entity.type
_entity.pdbx_description
1 polymer ?
#
loop_
_entity_poly.entity_id
_entity_poly.type
_entity_poly.pdbx_seq_one_letter_code
_entity_poly.pdbx_strand_id
1 'polypeptide(L)'
;MTERIINTTRNKEQQEIDLNLLRKMFIKSDYPKELIEKTIQKCLKTSINQQNLNELNNNKPKPETKLTLSLPYVKGIEVLKRTLEQIGVKLYFSYPLKLKSLATLNIKPQSKSIIYQMNCKCGAIYNGETKVGLKDRMKQHKTKIKENDINSSSEIVKHHYIKNGQCSFDPNKAFIIDNETNYWKRRKKETIYSIINESINKCDL
;
A
#
# COMPACT_ATOMS: atom_id res chain seq x y z
N MET A 1 -2.53 -7.16 -25.06
CA MET A 1 -1.10 -6.77 -25.24
C MET A 1 -0.87 -6.26 -26.66
N THR A 2 -1.31 -7.01 -27.67
CA THR A 2 -1.40 -6.58 -29.10
C THR A 2 -2.08 -5.21 -29.28
N GLU A 3 -3.23 -4.99 -28.66
CA GLU A 3 -3.96 -3.71 -28.73
C GLU A 3 -3.15 -2.52 -28.19
N ARG A 4 -2.33 -2.74 -27.15
CA ARG A 4 -1.50 -1.67 -26.58
C ARG A 4 -0.37 -1.28 -27.53
N ILE A 5 0.27 -2.26 -28.16
CA ILE A 5 1.32 -2.02 -29.17
C ILE A 5 0.73 -1.21 -30.34
N ILE A 6 -0.44 -1.62 -30.83
CA ILE A 6 -1.12 -0.95 -31.96
C ILE A 6 -1.52 0.49 -31.62
N ASN A 7 -1.98 0.75 -30.40
CA ASN A 7 -2.47 2.08 -30.01
C ASN A 7 -1.37 3.03 -29.50
N THR A 8 -0.20 2.52 -29.09
CA THR A 8 0.86 3.32 -28.45
C THR A 8 2.01 3.62 -29.40
N THR A 9 2.34 2.69 -30.32
CA THR A 9 3.50 2.85 -31.20
C THR A 9 3.14 3.67 -32.44
N ARG A 10 3.76 4.85 -32.58
CA ARG A 10 3.50 5.80 -33.68
C ARG A 10 4.18 5.44 -35.00
N ASN A 11 5.30 4.70 -34.95
CA ASN A 11 6.05 4.27 -36.13
C ASN A 11 5.61 2.86 -36.54
N LYS A 12 5.20 2.69 -37.81
CA LYS A 12 4.75 1.41 -38.39
C LYS A 12 5.85 0.34 -38.39
N GLU A 13 7.10 0.72 -38.62
CA GLU A 13 8.23 -0.23 -38.62
C GLU A 13 8.48 -0.79 -37.22
N GLN A 14 8.48 0.07 -36.19
CA GLN A 14 8.63 -0.35 -34.80
C GLN A 14 7.47 -1.23 -34.34
N GLN A 15 6.25 -0.90 -34.78
CA GLN A 15 5.06 -1.69 -34.48
C GLN A 15 5.19 -3.12 -35.03
N GLU A 16 5.74 -3.28 -36.23
CA GLU A 16 5.97 -4.60 -36.84
C GLU A 16 7.05 -5.40 -36.10
N ILE A 17 8.14 -4.73 -35.68
CA ILE A 17 9.19 -5.34 -34.85
C ILE A 17 8.62 -5.86 -33.53
N ASP A 18 7.82 -5.04 -32.84
CA ASP A 18 7.22 -5.39 -31.54
C ASP A 18 6.21 -6.55 -31.68
N LEU A 19 5.41 -6.55 -32.76
CA LEU A 19 4.49 -7.64 -33.07
C LEU A 19 5.24 -8.94 -33.39
N ASN A 20 6.37 -8.85 -34.09
CA ASN A 20 7.21 -10.01 -34.39
C ASN A 20 7.90 -10.58 -33.13
N LEU A 21 8.33 -9.71 -32.21
CA LEU A 21 8.85 -10.14 -30.91
C LEU A 21 7.77 -10.88 -30.11
N LEU A 22 6.57 -10.30 -30.05
CA LEU A 22 5.41 -10.89 -29.38
C LEU A 22 5.03 -12.26 -29.97
N ARG A 23 5.04 -12.39 -31.31
CA ARG A 23 4.84 -13.67 -32.02
C ARG A 23 5.85 -14.72 -31.57
N LYS A 24 7.14 -14.36 -31.54
CA LYS A 24 8.22 -15.26 -31.11
C LYS A 24 8.03 -15.72 -29.66
N MET A 25 7.64 -14.81 -28.76
CA MET A 25 7.38 -15.14 -27.35
C MET A 25 6.22 -16.13 -27.19
N PHE A 26 5.13 -15.95 -27.94
CA PHE A 26 3.98 -16.84 -27.87
C PHE A 26 4.26 -18.21 -28.48
N ILE A 27 5.01 -18.27 -29.59
CA ILE A 27 5.47 -19.54 -30.17
C ILE A 27 6.37 -20.29 -29.18
N LYS A 28 7.28 -19.59 -28.51
CA LYS A 28 8.15 -20.18 -27.47
C LYS A 28 7.38 -20.68 -26.25
N SER A 29 6.17 -20.15 -26.04
CA SER A 29 5.29 -20.54 -24.93
C SER A 29 4.23 -21.58 -25.36
N ASP A 30 4.47 -22.28 -26.48
CA ASP A 30 3.61 -23.34 -27.05
C ASP A 30 2.16 -22.93 -27.34
N TYR A 31 1.92 -21.66 -27.64
CA TYR A 31 0.60 -21.22 -28.11
C TYR A 31 0.37 -21.59 -29.58
N PRO A 32 -0.85 -22.03 -29.96
CA PRO A 32 -1.17 -22.37 -31.35
C PRO A 32 -0.97 -21.19 -32.30
N LYS A 33 -0.18 -21.39 -33.37
CA LYS A 33 0.14 -20.35 -34.37
C LYS A 33 -1.10 -19.72 -34.99
N GLU A 34 -2.11 -20.52 -35.29
CA GLU A 34 -3.38 -20.01 -35.84
C GLU A 34 -4.07 -19.03 -34.91
N LEU A 35 -4.07 -19.31 -33.60
CA LEU A 35 -4.73 -18.47 -32.62
C LEU A 35 -4.03 -17.11 -32.49
N ILE A 36 -2.70 -17.12 -32.53
CA ILE A 36 -1.87 -15.91 -32.48
C ILE A 36 -2.20 -15.02 -33.68
N GLU A 37 -2.17 -15.56 -34.89
CA GLU A 37 -2.38 -14.78 -36.12
C GLU A 37 -3.83 -14.30 -36.25
N LYS A 38 -4.82 -15.14 -35.93
CA LYS A 38 -6.25 -14.75 -35.86
C LYS A 38 -6.44 -13.57 -34.90
N THR A 39 -5.78 -13.60 -33.74
CA THR A 39 -5.87 -12.54 -32.73
C THR A 39 -5.24 -11.24 -33.21
N ILE A 40 -4.05 -11.30 -33.83
CA ILE A 40 -3.36 -10.12 -34.38
C ILE A 40 -4.20 -9.45 -35.47
N GLN A 41 -4.72 -10.23 -36.43
CA GLN A 41 -5.55 -9.71 -37.52
C GLN A 41 -6.84 -9.08 -37.01
N LYS A 42 -7.49 -9.68 -36.00
CA LYS A 42 -8.67 -9.13 -35.35
C LYS A 42 -8.36 -7.76 -34.71
N CYS A 43 -7.23 -7.64 -34.01
CA CYS A 43 -6.81 -6.38 -33.39
C CYS A 43 -6.52 -5.29 -34.43
N LEU A 44 -5.85 -5.62 -35.53
CA LEU A 44 -5.56 -4.66 -36.61
C LEU A 44 -6.84 -4.13 -37.26
N LYS A 45 -7.78 -5.01 -37.60
CA LYS A 45 -9.09 -4.61 -38.18
C LYS A 45 -9.89 -3.72 -37.22
N THR A 46 -9.87 -4.05 -35.92
CA THR A 46 -10.59 -3.29 -34.89
C THR A 46 -10.02 -1.88 -34.73
N SER A 47 -8.69 -1.73 -34.76
CA SER A 47 -8.01 -0.44 -34.67
C SER A 47 -8.34 0.48 -35.86
N ILE A 48 -8.34 -0.05 -37.08
CA ILE A 48 -8.65 0.73 -38.30
C ILE A 48 -10.10 1.25 -38.23
N ASN A 49 -11.05 0.39 -37.84
CA ASN A 49 -12.45 0.80 -37.69
C ASN A 49 -12.63 1.88 -36.60
N GLN A 50 -11.89 1.79 -35.49
CA GLN A 50 -11.94 2.80 -34.43
C GLN A 50 -11.37 4.15 -34.86
N GLN A 51 -10.31 4.18 -35.68
CA GLN A 51 -9.77 5.42 -36.24
C GLN A 51 -10.79 6.11 -37.16
N ASN A 52 -11.40 5.36 -38.07
CA ASN A 52 -12.44 5.89 -38.97
C ASN A 52 -13.68 6.42 -38.21
N LEU A 53 -14.12 5.72 -37.16
CA LEU A 53 -15.23 6.13 -36.29
C LEU A 53 -14.92 7.41 -35.49
N ASN A 54 -13.68 7.61 -35.08
CA ASN A 54 -13.26 8.80 -34.34
C ASN A 54 -13.17 10.04 -35.25
N GLU A 55 -12.72 9.88 -36.50
CA GLU A 55 -12.73 10.95 -37.51
C GLU A 55 -14.16 11.40 -37.85
N LEU A 56 -15.09 10.46 -38.02
CA LEU A 56 -16.51 10.76 -38.24
C LEU A 56 -17.19 11.47 -37.06
N ASN A 57 -16.78 11.17 -35.82
CA ASN A 57 -17.39 11.73 -34.61
C ASN A 57 -16.81 13.09 -34.18
N ASN A 58 -15.60 13.46 -34.62
CA ASN A 58 -14.99 14.76 -34.31
C ASN A 58 -15.67 15.93 -35.04
N ASN A 59 -16.46 15.66 -36.08
CA ASN A 59 -17.23 16.67 -36.81
C ASN A 59 -18.60 17.00 -36.18
N LYS A 60 -18.99 16.33 -35.09
CA LYS A 60 -20.19 16.71 -34.31
C LYS A 60 -19.77 17.61 -33.16
N PRO A 61 -20.39 18.80 -32.97
CA PRO A 61 -20.12 19.62 -31.81
C PRO A 61 -20.50 18.82 -30.56
N LYS A 62 -19.48 18.43 -29.76
CA LYS A 62 -19.72 17.85 -28.44
C LYS A 62 -20.31 18.95 -27.56
N PRO A 63 -21.44 18.71 -26.87
CA PRO A 63 -21.93 19.67 -25.89
C PRO A 63 -20.85 19.88 -24.83
N GLU A 64 -20.45 21.13 -24.61
CA GLU A 64 -19.53 21.49 -23.53
C GLU A 64 -20.12 21.01 -22.20
N THR A 65 -19.44 20.06 -21.55
CA THR A 65 -19.91 19.48 -20.29
C THR A 65 -19.76 20.50 -19.17
N LYS A 66 -20.88 21.03 -18.66
CA LYS A 66 -20.91 22.08 -17.63
C LYS A 66 -20.94 21.55 -16.21
N LEU A 67 -21.35 20.29 -16.00
CA LEU A 67 -21.57 19.73 -14.67
C LEU A 67 -21.15 18.26 -14.59
N THR A 68 -20.58 17.84 -13.45
CA THR A 68 -20.24 16.44 -13.16
C THR A 68 -20.97 15.97 -11.90
N LEU A 69 -21.59 14.80 -11.98
CA LEU A 69 -22.32 14.15 -10.88
C LEU A 69 -21.77 12.75 -10.61
N SER A 70 -21.87 12.30 -9.36
CA SER A 70 -21.51 10.94 -8.94
C SER A 70 -22.65 10.33 -8.14
N LEU A 71 -23.17 9.18 -8.58
CA LEU A 71 -24.27 8.47 -7.93
C LEU A 71 -23.91 6.99 -7.72
N PRO A 72 -24.42 6.31 -6.68
CA PRO A 72 -24.25 4.87 -6.55
C PRO A 72 -24.93 4.13 -7.71
N TYR A 73 -24.26 3.10 -8.24
CA TYR A 73 -24.85 2.26 -9.29
C TYR A 73 -26.04 1.46 -8.74
N VAL A 74 -27.18 1.57 -9.43
CA VAL A 74 -28.38 0.75 -9.23
C VAL A 74 -28.85 0.27 -10.59
N LYS A 75 -29.29 -0.97 -10.71
CA LYS A 75 -29.76 -1.54 -11.99
C LYS A 75 -30.84 -0.64 -12.61
N GLY A 76 -30.65 -0.19 -13.85
CA GLY A 76 -31.58 0.67 -14.59
C GLY A 76 -31.21 2.16 -14.62
N ILE A 77 -30.24 2.61 -13.82
CA ILE A 77 -29.80 4.02 -13.77
C ILE A 77 -28.96 4.43 -15.00
N GLU A 78 -28.61 3.48 -15.88
CA GLU A 78 -27.89 3.75 -17.13
C GLU A 78 -28.71 4.64 -18.08
N VAL A 79 -30.03 4.53 -18.03
CA VAL A 79 -30.95 5.39 -18.78
C VAL A 79 -30.78 6.84 -18.35
N LEU A 80 -30.71 7.09 -17.04
CA LEU A 80 -30.49 8.41 -16.45
C LEU A 80 -29.15 9.01 -16.91
N LYS A 81 -28.08 8.20 -16.93
CA LYS A 81 -26.78 8.63 -17.45
C LYS A 81 -26.88 9.14 -18.88
N ARG A 82 -27.55 8.39 -19.76
CA ARG A 82 -27.71 8.75 -21.17
C ARG A 82 -28.47 10.07 -21.34
N THR A 83 -29.56 10.26 -20.58
CA THR A 83 -30.36 11.48 -20.63
C THR A 83 -29.59 12.69 -20.10
N LEU A 84 -28.83 12.52 -19.01
CA LEU A 84 -28.03 13.60 -18.43
C LEU A 84 -26.86 14.02 -19.34
N GLU A 85 -26.20 13.07 -20.00
CA GLU A 85 -25.11 13.36 -20.92
C GLU A 85 -25.57 14.17 -22.14
N GLN A 86 -26.81 13.95 -22.62
CA GLN A 86 -27.41 14.76 -23.69
C GLN A 86 -27.59 16.25 -23.31
N ILE A 87 -27.78 16.52 -22.02
CA ILE A 87 -27.97 17.88 -21.47
C ILE A 87 -26.62 18.47 -20.99
N GLY A 88 -25.50 17.78 -21.26
CA GLY A 88 -24.15 18.24 -20.90
C GLY A 88 -23.76 17.98 -19.44
N VAL A 89 -24.45 17.06 -18.76
CA VAL A 89 -24.14 16.62 -17.40
C VAL A 89 -23.47 15.25 -17.44
N LYS A 90 -22.23 15.17 -16.95
CA LYS A 90 -21.47 13.92 -16.92
C LYS A 90 -21.75 13.16 -15.62
N LEU A 91 -22.35 11.98 -15.73
CA LEU A 91 -22.65 11.13 -14.57
C LEU A 91 -21.64 9.97 -14.44
N TYR A 92 -21.06 9.87 -13.25
CA TYR A 92 -20.20 8.76 -12.83
C TYR A 92 -20.93 7.85 -11.84
N PHE A 93 -20.68 6.55 -11.94
CA PHE A 93 -21.21 5.59 -10.98
C PHE A 93 -20.18 5.25 -9.91
N SER A 94 -20.58 5.38 -8.66
CA SER A 94 -19.86 4.87 -7.50
C SER A 94 -20.38 3.47 -7.16
N TYR A 95 -19.48 2.59 -6.74
CA TYR A 95 -19.81 1.24 -6.29
C TYR A 95 -19.48 1.18 -4.80
N PRO A 96 -20.48 1.16 -3.91
CA PRO A 96 -20.25 1.22 -2.47
C PRO A 96 -19.51 -0.02 -1.96
N LEU A 97 -19.71 -1.17 -2.60
CA LEU A 97 -19.04 -2.44 -2.28
C LEU A 97 -18.05 -2.81 -3.40
N LYS A 98 -16.79 -2.42 -3.23
CA LYS A 98 -15.73 -2.81 -4.17
C LYS A 98 -15.22 -4.20 -3.79
N LEU A 99 -14.92 -5.05 -4.77
CA LEU A 99 -14.25 -6.34 -4.52
C LEU A 99 -12.99 -6.18 -3.66
N LYS A 100 -12.23 -5.10 -3.85
CA LYS A 100 -11.09 -4.77 -2.98
C LYS A 100 -11.47 -4.68 -1.51
N SER A 101 -12.57 -3.99 -1.15
CA SER A 101 -12.96 -3.86 0.26
C SER A 101 -13.46 -5.17 0.86
N LEU A 102 -14.02 -6.06 0.04
CA LEU A 102 -14.46 -7.40 0.47
C LEU A 102 -13.30 -8.40 0.55
N ALA A 103 -12.35 -8.33 -0.39
CA ALA A 103 -11.20 -9.25 -0.45
C ALA A 103 -10.08 -8.86 0.52
N THR A 104 -9.97 -7.57 0.89
CA THR A 104 -9.06 -7.11 1.96
C THR A 104 -9.73 -7.10 3.32
N LEU A 105 -10.42 -8.19 3.66
CA LEU A 105 -10.88 -8.44 5.03
C LEU A 105 -9.66 -8.39 5.98
N ASN A 106 -9.54 -7.27 6.69
CA ASN A 106 -8.90 -7.10 8.00
C ASN A 106 -7.40 -7.41 8.17
N ILE A 107 -6.57 -7.45 7.13
CA ILE A 107 -5.13 -7.28 7.34
C ILE A 107 -4.82 -5.77 7.43
N LYS A 108 -5.33 -5.10 8.48
CA LYS A 108 -4.76 -3.81 8.85
C LYS A 108 -3.30 -4.09 9.23
N PRO A 109 -2.32 -3.53 8.51
CA PRO A 109 -0.93 -3.76 8.86
C PRO A 109 -0.73 -3.30 10.30
N GLN A 110 -0.14 -4.16 11.13
CA GLN A 110 0.18 -3.83 12.51
C GLN A 110 0.96 -2.50 12.52
N SER A 111 0.50 -1.52 13.29
CA SER A 111 1.14 -0.21 13.33
C SER A 111 2.61 -0.40 13.67
N LYS A 112 3.50 0.15 12.84
CA LYS A 112 4.95 0.17 13.15
C LYS A 112 5.28 1.24 14.19
N SER A 113 4.42 2.25 14.30
CA SER A 113 4.53 3.36 15.24
C SER A 113 3.74 3.06 16.50
N ILE A 114 4.44 2.62 17.55
CA ILE A 114 3.83 2.08 18.77
C ILE A 114 4.62 2.47 20.01
N ILE A 115 3.93 2.41 21.16
CA ILE A 115 4.51 2.41 22.50
C ILE A 115 4.39 0.98 23.05
N TYR A 116 5.46 0.48 23.65
CA TYR A 116 5.54 -0.88 24.18
C TYR A 116 6.09 -0.90 25.60
N GLN A 117 5.82 -2.00 26.30
CA GLN A 117 6.36 -2.29 27.61
C GLN A 117 7.19 -3.57 27.59
N MET A 118 8.23 -3.59 28.41
CA MET A 118 9.03 -4.75 28.73
C MET A 118 9.19 -4.85 30.24
N ASN A 119 9.06 -6.06 30.76
CA ASN A 119 9.27 -6.33 32.18
C ASN A 119 10.60 -7.07 32.36
N CYS A 120 11.34 -6.65 33.39
CA CYS A 120 12.54 -7.34 33.85
C CYS A 120 12.17 -8.40 34.89
N LYS A 121 13.00 -9.44 35.03
CA LYS A 121 12.81 -10.47 36.08
C LYS A 121 12.85 -9.91 37.51
N CYS A 122 13.51 -8.77 37.72
CA CYS A 122 13.58 -8.11 39.03
C CYS A 122 12.36 -7.23 39.35
N GLY A 123 11.33 -7.22 38.49
CA GLY A 123 10.14 -6.38 38.66
C GLY A 123 10.23 -4.99 38.01
N ALA A 124 11.42 -4.57 37.56
CA ALA A 124 11.58 -3.30 36.87
C ALA A 124 10.84 -3.28 35.53
N ILE A 125 10.24 -2.14 35.19
CA ILE A 125 9.49 -1.91 33.96
C ILE A 125 10.29 -0.99 33.04
N TYR A 126 10.26 -1.27 31.74
CA TYR A 126 10.77 -0.38 30.70
C TYR A 126 9.66 -0.09 29.69
N ASN A 127 9.36 1.19 29.49
CA ASN A 127 8.43 1.68 28.49
C ASN A 127 9.21 2.38 27.38
N GLY A 128 8.90 2.09 26.12
CA GLY A 128 9.63 2.71 25.02
C GLY A 128 8.76 2.90 23.78
N GLU A 129 9.21 3.78 22.89
CA GLU A 129 8.59 3.99 21.59
C GLU A 129 9.40 3.40 20.43
N THR A 130 8.72 3.07 19.35
CA THR A 130 9.35 2.68 18.09
C THR A 130 8.50 3.10 16.90
N LYS A 131 9.17 3.43 15.79
CA LYS A 131 8.58 3.64 14.45
C LYS A 131 8.86 2.44 13.52
N VAL A 132 9.79 1.56 13.88
CA VAL A 132 10.19 0.42 13.06
C VAL A 132 9.34 -0.83 13.31
N GLY A 133 8.49 -0.80 14.34
CA GLY A 133 7.69 -1.94 14.79
C GLY A 133 8.34 -2.71 15.95
N LEU A 134 7.53 -3.48 16.66
CA LEU A 134 7.94 -4.17 17.88
C LEU A 134 9.04 -5.20 17.60
N LYS A 135 8.85 -6.06 16.60
CA LYS A 135 9.76 -7.17 16.29
C LYS A 135 11.19 -6.69 16.02
N ASP A 136 11.33 -5.66 15.18
CA ASP A 136 12.64 -5.12 14.82
C ASP A 136 13.28 -4.35 15.98
N ARG A 137 12.48 -3.63 16.78
CA ARG A 137 12.98 -3.00 18.01
C ARG A 137 13.48 -4.05 19.02
N MET A 138 12.79 -5.18 19.16
CA MET A 138 13.22 -6.26 20.06
C MET A 138 14.53 -6.91 19.57
N LYS A 139 14.73 -7.04 18.26
CA LYS A 139 16.02 -7.49 17.72
C LYS A 139 17.15 -6.51 18.05
N GLN A 140 16.92 -5.20 17.89
CA GLN A 140 17.90 -4.17 18.25
C GLN A 140 18.26 -4.24 19.73
N HIS A 141 17.28 -4.39 20.62
CA HIS A 141 17.54 -4.55 22.06
C HIS A 141 18.31 -5.84 22.36
N LYS A 142 17.97 -6.97 21.73
CA LYS A 142 18.74 -8.22 21.89
C LYS A 142 20.20 -8.03 21.51
N THR A 143 20.48 -7.34 20.40
CA THR A 143 21.85 -7.06 19.98
C THR A 143 22.58 -6.19 21.00
N LYS A 144 21.97 -5.08 21.44
CA LYS A 144 22.57 -4.18 22.44
C LYS A 144 22.85 -4.85 23.78
N ILE A 145 21.93 -5.69 24.25
CA ILE A 145 22.12 -6.47 25.49
C ILE A 145 23.28 -7.45 25.34
N LYS A 146 23.44 -8.08 24.17
CA LYS A 146 24.56 -9.00 23.90
C LYS A 146 25.91 -8.28 23.83
N GLU A 147 25.94 -7.08 23.25
CA GLU A 147 27.15 -6.25 23.21
C GLU A 147 27.58 -5.81 24.62
N ASN A 148 26.61 -5.64 25.53
CA ASN A 148 26.80 -5.32 26.95
C ASN A 148 27.77 -4.16 27.20
N ASP A 149 27.74 -3.16 26.33
CA ASP A 149 28.57 -1.96 26.43
C ASP A 149 28.04 -1.04 27.53
N ILE A 150 28.86 -0.81 28.56
CA ILE A 150 28.53 0.07 29.70
C ILE A 150 28.32 1.52 29.25
N ASN A 151 28.95 1.94 28.14
CA ASN A 151 28.81 3.29 27.59
C ASN A 151 27.56 3.44 26.71
N SER A 152 26.72 2.40 26.62
CA SER A 152 25.49 2.44 25.84
C SER A 152 24.50 3.46 26.41
N SER A 153 23.86 4.23 25.52
CA SER A 153 22.75 5.12 25.86
C SER A 153 21.45 4.37 26.20
N SER A 154 21.46 3.04 26.20
CA SER A 154 20.28 2.23 26.50
C SER A 154 20.12 2.00 28.00
N GLU A 155 19.04 2.53 28.58
CA GLU A 155 18.68 2.28 29.98
C GLU A 155 18.50 0.79 30.32
N ILE A 156 18.08 -0.02 29.35
CA ILE A 156 18.00 -1.48 29.48
C ILE A 156 19.38 -2.10 29.76
N VAL A 157 20.42 -1.65 29.04
CA VAL A 157 21.80 -2.15 29.20
C VAL A 157 22.40 -1.65 30.50
N LYS A 158 22.22 -0.36 30.83
CA LYS A 158 22.66 0.21 32.10
C LYS A 158 22.05 -0.51 33.30
N HIS A 159 20.74 -0.79 33.25
CA HIS A 159 20.05 -1.54 34.29
C HIS A 159 20.63 -2.95 34.47
N HIS A 160 20.92 -3.65 33.36
CA HIS A 160 21.55 -4.97 33.40
C HIS A 160 22.93 -4.93 34.06
N TYR A 161 23.73 -3.91 33.71
CA TYR A 161 25.06 -3.70 34.29
C TYR A 161 25.00 -3.41 35.80
N ILE A 162 24.17 -2.45 36.23
CA ILE A 162 24.01 -2.08 37.65
C ILE A 162 23.59 -3.25 38.53
N LYS A 163 22.81 -4.19 37.97
CA LYS A 163 22.34 -5.38 38.68
C LYS A 163 23.29 -6.57 38.54
N ASN A 164 24.55 -6.35 38.14
CA ASN A 164 25.60 -7.37 37.99
C ASN A 164 25.14 -8.57 37.13
N GLY A 165 24.34 -8.32 36.09
CA GLY A 165 23.82 -9.37 35.21
C GLY A 165 22.76 -10.29 35.82
N GLN A 166 22.35 -10.07 37.07
CA GLN A 166 21.37 -10.94 37.77
C GLN A 166 19.94 -10.77 37.26
N CYS A 167 19.65 -9.73 36.50
CA CYS A 167 18.33 -9.52 35.91
C CYS A 167 18.43 -9.10 34.45
N SER A 168 17.56 -9.65 33.61
CA SER A 168 17.47 -9.31 32.20
C SER A 168 16.03 -9.01 31.80
N PHE A 169 15.87 -8.03 30.92
CA PHE A 169 14.62 -7.84 30.20
C PHE A 169 14.48 -8.92 29.14
N ASP A 170 13.29 -9.50 29.00
CA ASP A 170 12.99 -10.50 27.99
C ASP A 170 12.31 -9.84 26.78
N PRO A 171 13.01 -9.65 25.64
CA PRO A 171 12.42 -8.99 24.48
C PRO A 171 11.32 -9.83 23.81
N ASN A 172 11.19 -11.12 24.14
CA ASN A 172 10.09 -11.94 23.63
C ASN A 172 8.78 -11.69 24.37
N LYS A 173 8.84 -11.14 25.59
CA LYS A 173 7.68 -10.83 26.43
C LYS A 173 7.24 -9.37 26.30
N ALA A 174 7.80 -8.62 25.36
CA ALA A 174 7.39 -7.26 25.10
C ALA A 174 5.97 -7.23 24.50
N PHE A 175 5.14 -6.29 24.98
CA PHE A 175 3.78 -6.12 24.48
C PHE A 175 3.51 -4.65 24.16
N ILE A 176 2.54 -4.44 23.25
CA ILE A 176 2.13 -3.10 22.80
C ILE A 176 1.14 -2.54 23.81
N ILE A 177 1.38 -1.31 24.27
CA ILE A 177 0.47 -0.59 25.18
C ILE A 177 -0.47 0.31 24.36
N ASP A 178 0.09 1.02 23.37
CA ASP A 178 -0.64 2.03 22.60
C ASP A 178 0.01 2.23 21.21
N ASN A 179 -0.73 2.84 20.28
CA ASN A 179 -0.30 3.15 18.93
C ASN A 179 -0.51 4.65 18.61
N GLU A 180 0.55 5.31 18.14
CA GLU A 180 0.49 6.71 17.73
C GLU A 180 1.46 6.95 16.58
N THR A 181 0.96 7.43 15.45
CA THR A 181 1.76 7.63 14.24
C THR A 181 2.55 8.93 14.32
N ASN A 182 1.98 9.98 14.94
CA ASN A 182 2.63 11.27 15.11
C ASN A 182 3.80 11.16 16.11
N TYR A 183 4.99 11.62 15.69
CA TYR A 183 6.20 11.51 16.50
C TYR A 183 6.10 12.23 17.86
N TRP A 184 5.67 13.49 17.86
CA TRP A 184 5.61 14.30 19.07
C TRP A 184 4.55 13.78 20.05
N LYS A 185 3.38 13.37 19.55
CA LYS A 185 2.33 12.78 20.38
C LYS A 185 2.79 11.44 20.97
N ARG A 186 3.47 10.60 20.18
CA ARG A 186 3.97 9.31 20.64
C ARG A 186 5.03 9.48 21.74
N ARG A 187 5.94 10.45 21.60
CA ARG A 187 6.92 10.78 22.63
C ARG A 187 6.25 11.23 23.93
N LYS A 188 5.27 12.13 23.85
CA LYS A 188 4.49 12.57 25.02
C LYS A 188 3.77 11.40 25.70
N LYS A 189 3.15 10.51 24.91
CA LYS A 189 2.50 9.31 25.43
C LYS A 189 3.49 8.36 26.11
N GLU A 190 4.64 8.11 25.49
CA GLU A 190 5.71 7.30 26.08
C GLU A 190 6.15 7.87 27.43
N THR A 191 6.38 9.19 27.54
CA THR A 191 6.71 9.84 28.81
C THR A 191 5.62 9.64 29.87
N ILE A 192 4.34 9.82 29.49
CA ILE A 192 3.20 9.60 30.40
C ILE A 192 3.18 8.14 30.90
N TYR A 193 3.31 7.16 30.01
CA TYR A 193 3.36 5.74 30.39
C TYR A 193 4.57 5.42 31.27
N SER A 194 5.73 6.01 30.98
CA SER A 194 6.94 5.84 31.78
C SER A 194 6.78 6.36 33.21
N ILE A 195 6.03 7.46 33.40
CA ILE A 195 5.71 7.99 34.74
C ILE A 195 4.69 7.09 35.45
N ILE A 196 3.57 6.76 34.78
CA ILE A 196 2.48 5.97 35.38
C ILE A 196 2.95 4.58 35.83
N ASN A 197 3.79 3.93 35.02
CA ASN A 197 4.25 2.58 35.30
C ASN A 197 5.56 2.55 36.11
N GLU A 198 6.04 3.71 36.60
CA GLU A 198 7.31 3.83 37.32
C GLU A 198 8.49 3.19 36.57
N SER A 199 8.54 3.43 35.26
CA SER A 199 9.52 2.84 34.36
C SER A 199 10.94 3.30 34.67
N ILE A 200 11.94 2.45 34.40
CA ILE A 200 13.37 2.77 34.60
C ILE A 200 13.86 3.95 33.75
N ASN A 201 13.15 4.26 32.67
CA ASN A 201 13.46 5.37 31.77
C ASN A 201 12.52 6.56 31.96
N LYS A 202 11.83 6.65 33.11
CA LYS A 202 11.13 7.87 33.48
C LYS A 202 12.15 8.99 33.65
N CYS A 203 11.88 10.14 33.04
CA CYS A 203 12.59 11.36 33.39
C CYS A 203 11.82 12.01 34.53
N ASP A 204 12.50 12.30 35.64
CA ASP A 204 11.97 13.20 36.64
C ASP A 204 11.81 14.58 35.97
N LEU A 205 10.57 15.08 35.96
CA LEU A 205 10.21 16.38 35.38
C LEU A 205 10.61 17.53 36.29
#